data_AF-A0A421J5B8-F1
#
_entry.id   AF-A0A421J5B8-F1
#
_cell.length_a   1.000
_cell.length_b   1.000
_cell.length_c   1.000
_cell.angle_alpha   90.00
_cell.angle_beta   90.00
_cell.angle_gamma   90.00
#
_symmetry.space_group_name_H-M   'P 1'
#
loop_
_entity.id
_entity.type
_entity.pdbx_description
1 polymer ?
#
loop_
_entity_poly.entity_id
_entity_poly.type
_entity_poly.pdbx_seq_one_letter_code
_entity_poly.pdbx_strand_id
1 'polypeptide(L)'
;MLLKYYFALFFPAIRVVSGLPADEGEVSTFVEDHDWRFESPVDICNKTNHFIASLADLKDLARCSVVAGDVSIENFKDPIIHLGDIQKILGSLSVRKSSSLVRMEAPFLESISGGFGLKQLTSLSLVSFPKLSSLQSLDWQVIPILSNINFAGTIEGLKSIKISDTSLTAISGFMSNELSFFDINNNRFLESISANMEKVTESLHISANARNAVVSLPRLTFAQNVSINDVQHLNLAELETVGASASLINNGFKTLKLPKLSSVKGTLSLVKNGELSSVDFGSLTDIGGGLLVANNTLIEHVNFLPKLNVIGGAIELVGDFKDASLKQLRLVKGSTRVKSFAAGFDCAKWSTAEMSAVIRGGKIECSNAKNETTVAGYPVSSVVSEDGANASKYGLAIHLVALWGLF
;
A
#
# COMPACT_ATOMS: atom_id res chain seq x y z
N MET A 1 -48.15 -2.44 -49.05
CA MET A 1 -48.27 -1.36 -48.06
C MET A 1 -46.88 -0.75 -47.89
N LEU A 2 -46.49 0.28 -48.66
CA LEU A 2 -46.76 1.73 -48.46
C LEU A 2 -46.23 2.22 -47.09
N LEU A 3 -45.42 3.27 -46.95
CA LEU A 3 -44.80 4.21 -47.89
C LEU A 3 -43.76 5.10 -47.16
N LYS A 4 -42.72 5.44 -47.92
CA LYS A 4 -41.71 6.52 -47.95
C LYS A 4 -41.95 7.86 -47.22
N TYR A 5 -40.85 8.59 -46.96
CA TYR A 5 -40.48 9.94 -47.52
C TYR A 5 -38.95 10.17 -47.28
N TYR A 6 -38.04 10.16 -48.28
CA TYR A 6 -37.58 11.15 -49.33
C TYR A 6 -36.80 12.39 -48.80
N PHE A 7 -35.46 12.49 -49.00
CA PHE A 7 -34.66 13.11 -50.13
C PHE A 7 -34.43 14.63 -49.91
N ALA A 8 -33.35 15.33 -50.30
CA ALA A 8 -32.17 15.17 -51.19
C ALA A 8 -31.13 16.27 -50.78
N LEU A 9 -29.81 16.04 -50.72
CA LEU A 9 -28.77 16.25 -51.76
C LEU A 9 -28.85 17.57 -52.56
N PHE A 10 -27.72 18.29 -52.70
CA PHE A 10 -27.06 18.58 -54.00
C PHE A 10 -25.76 19.41 -53.82
N PHE A 11 -24.64 18.86 -54.29
CA PHE A 11 -23.49 19.61 -54.85
C PHE A 11 -23.80 19.90 -56.33
N PRO A 12 -23.23 20.96 -56.97
CA PRO A 12 -22.16 20.66 -57.92
C PRO A 12 -21.12 21.77 -58.21
N ALA A 13 -19.96 21.28 -58.66
CA ALA A 13 -19.10 21.71 -59.79
C ALA A 13 -18.51 23.13 -59.87
N ILE A 14 -17.17 23.14 -59.89
CA ILE A 14 -16.26 24.21 -60.33
C ILE A 14 -16.24 24.29 -61.87
N ARG A 15 -16.29 25.51 -62.40
CA ARG A 15 -15.93 25.84 -63.79
C ARG A 15 -15.04 27.10 -63.78
N VAL A 16 -13.85 26.97 -64.35
CA VAL A 16 -12.89 28.07 -64.61
C VAL A 16 -13.20 28.65 -65.99
N VAL A 17 -13.20 29.99 -66.16
CA VAL A 17 -12.60 30.72 -67.31
C VAL A 17 -12.43 32.22 -66.94
N SER A 18 -11.31 32.75 -67.44
CA SER A 18 -10.62 34.04 -67.38
C SER A 18 -11.36 35.34 -67.80
N GLY A 19 -10.83 36.49 -67.34
CA GLY A 19 -10.87 37.77 -68.08
C GLY A 19 -10.67 39.03 -67.22
N LEU A 20 -9.51 39.69 -67.35
CA LEU A 20 -9.20 41.11 -66.97
C LEU A 20 -9.68 42.05 -68.12
N PRO A 21 -9.87 43.39 -67.97
CA PRO A 21 -8.90 44.35 -67.36
C PRO A 21 -9.48 45.60 -66.62
N ALA A 22 -8.52 46.47 -66.22
CA ALA A 22 -8.51 47.78 -65.52
C ALA A 22 -9.66 48.78 -65.88
N ASP A 23 -10.03 49.79 -65.07
CA ASP A 23 -9.20 50.90 -64.56
C ASP A 23 -9.90 51.74 -63.45
N GLU A 24 -9.07 52.44 -62.67
CA GLU A 24 -9.23 53.73 -61.94
C GLU A 24 -10.34 53.98 -60.89
N GLY A 25 -9.92 54.41 -59.68
CA GLY A 25 -10.76 55.20 -58.76
C GLY A 25 -10.43 55.14 -57.26
N GLU A 26 -9.42 55.91 -56.83
CA GLU A 26 -9.21 56.51 -55.50
C GLU A 26 -9.36 55.71 -54.18
N VAL A 27 -8.18 55.45 -53.62
CA VAL A 27 -7.75 55.32 -52.21
C VAL A 27 -8.70 55.89 -51.14
N SER A 28 -9.20 55.00 -50.26
CA SER A 28 -9.21 55.26 -48.81
C SER A 28 -8.85 53.96 -48.09
N THR A 29 -7.68 53.96 -47.46
CA THR A 29 -7.14 52.84 -46.69
C THR A 29 -7.80 52.80 -45.32
N PHE A 30 -8.72 51.85 -45.11
CA PHE A 30 -8.99 51.29 -43.79
C PHE A 30 -8.47 49.85 -43.81
N VAL A 31 -7.29 49.67 -43.22
CA VAL A 31 -6.73 48.36 -42.92
C VAL A 31 -7.51 47.82 -41.73
N GLU A 32 -8.48 46.95 -41.97
CA GLU A 32 -8.95 45.99 -40.94
C GLU A 32 -7.90 44.88 -40.87
N ASP A 33 -6.84 45.15 -40.10
CA ASP A 33 -5.87 44.13 -39.74
C ASP A 33 -6.53 43.13 -38.80
N HIS A 34 -6.37 41.86 -39.17
CA HIS A 34 -6.76 40.67 -38.40
C HIS A 34 -6.39 40.80 -36.92
N ASP A 35 -7.37 40.71 -36.03
CA ASP A 35 -7.10 40.49 -34.61
C ASP A 35 -6.84 38.99 -34.39
N TRP A 36 -5.58 38.69 -34.10
CA TRP A 36 -5.09 37.37 -33.78
C TRP A 36 -5.53 37.03 -32.36
N ARG A 37 -6.00 35.79 -32.17
CA ARG A 37 -6.30 35.19 -30.87
C ARG A 37 -5.20 35.51 -29.85
N PHE A 38 -5.48 36.40 -28.90
CA PHE A 38 -4.74 36.47 -27.65
C PHE A 38 -5.24 35.35 -26.73
N GLU A 39 -4.68 34.15 -26.88
CA GLU A 39 -4.52 33.31 -25.69
C GLU A 39 -3.59 34.10 -24.76
N SER A 40 -4.12 34.56 -23.61
CA SER A 40 -3.32 35.20 -22.57
C SER A 40 -2.10 34.32 -22.28
N PRO A 41 -0.88 34.87 -22.21
CA PRO A 41 0.29 34.06 -21.89
C PRO A 41 0.03 33.35 -20.57
N VAL A 42 0.16 32.02 -20.58
CA VAL A 42 0.10 31.19 -19.38
C VAL A 42 1.16 31.75 -18.43
N ASP A 43 0.75 32.30 -17.30
CA ASP A 43 1.69 32.84 -16.32
C ASP A 43 2.46 31.67 -15.68
N ILE A 44 3.70 31.45 -16.14
CA ILE A 44 4.58 30.37 -15.67
C ILE A 44 5.61 30.93 -14.70
N CYS A 45 5.61 30.42 -13.48
CA CYS A 45 6.66 30.67 -12.49
C CYS A 45 7.75 29.61 -12.65
N ASN A 46 8.92 29.97 -13.19
CA ASN A 46 10.01 29.03 -13.45
C ASN A 46 11.23 29.25 -12.55
N LYS A 47 11.46 28.34 -11.61
CA LYS A 47 12.68 28.19 -10.81
C LYS A 47 12.85 26.73 -10.44
N THR A 48 14.07 26.25 -10.21
CA THR A 48 14.25 24.87 -9.74
C THR A 48 13.53 24.63 -8.41
N ASN A 49 13.64 25.57 -7.47
CA ASN A 49 13.00 25.53 -6.16
C ASN A 49 12.39 26.90 -5.83
N HIS A 50 11.13 26.89 -5.38
CA HIS A 50 10.40 28.04 -4.84
C HIS A 50 10.31 27.87 -3.33
N PHE A 51 11.02 28.72 -2.58
CA PHE A 51 10.97 28.75 -1.13
C PHE A 51 9.98 29.79 -0.66
N ILE A 52 8.97 29.37 0.11
CA ILE A 52 7.89 30.23 0.61
C ILE A 52 8.01 30.30 2.13
N ALA A 53 8.41 31.47 2.64
CA ALA A 53 8.53 31.70 4.08
C ALA A 53 7.45 32.67 4.61
N SER A 54 6.81 33.41 3.72
CA SER A 54 5.85 34.46 4.06
C SER A 54 4.66 34.54 3.10
N LEU A 55 3.60 35.25 3.50
CA LEU A 55 2.47 35.56 2.62
C LEU A 55 2.87 36.38 1.37
N ALA A 56 3.95 37.16 1.43
CA ALA A 56 4.42 37.91 0.27
C ALA A 56 4.94 36.95 -0.82
N ASP A 57 5.78 35.99 -0.43
CA ASP A 57 6.30 34.96 -1.35
C ASP A 57 5.15 34.14 -1.96
N LEU A 58 4.15 33.83 -1.14
CA LEU A 58 2.97 33.08 -1.58
C LEU A 58 2.14 33.87 -2.60
N LYS A 59 1.97 35.19 -2.39
CA LYS A 59 1.23 36.06 -3.33
C LYS A 59 1.93 36.18 -4.68
N ASP A 60 3.25 36.17 -4.69
CA ASP A 60 4.02 36.20 -5.94
C ASP A 60 3.86 34.89 -6.72
N LEU A 61 3.87 33.75 -6.04
CA LEU A 61 3.66 32.44 -6.66
C LEU A 61 2.21 32.22 -7.11
N ALA A 62 1.24 32.67 -6.33
CA ALA A 62 -0.19 32.43 -6.54
C ALA A 62 -0.77 33.14 -7.78
N ARG A 63 0.01 34.03 -8.43
CA ARG A 63 -0.32 34.65 -9.72
C ARG A 63 -0.07 33.73 -10.91
N CYS A 64 0.76 32.71 -10.73
CA CYS A 64 1.10 31.78 -11.80
C CYS A 64 0.06 30.68 -11.93
N SER A 65 -0.29 30.35 -13.16
CA SER A 65 -1.13 29.19 -13.47
C SER A 65 -0.33 27.89 -13.45
N VAL A 66 0.95 27.96 -13.81
CA VAL A 66 1.89 26.82 -13.78
C VAL A 66 3.13 27.20 -13.00
N VAL A 67 3.52 26.34 -12.06
CA VAL A 67 4.76 26.46 -11.31
C VAL A 67 5.70 25.36 -11.79
N ALA A 68 6.80 25.72 -12.45
CA ALA A 68 7.87 24.79 -12.78
C ALA A 68 8.87 24.73 -11.62
N GLY A 69 9.20 23.51 -11.18
CA GLY A 69 10.09 23.24 -10.03
C GLY A 69 9.36 22.91 -8.73
N ASP A 70 10.14 22.61 -7.70
CA ASP A 70 9.61 22.23 -6.39
C ASP A 70 9.16 23.45 -5.59
N VAL A 71 8.06 23.33 -4.85
CA VAL A 71 7.55 24.33 -3.91
C VAL A 71 7.80 23.83 -2.49
N SER A 72 8.60 24.57 -1.73
CA SER A 72 8.97 24.26 -0.35
C SER A 72 8.54 25.37 0.58
N ILE A 73 7.65 25.03 1.52
CA ILE A 73 7.10 25.94 2.52
C ILE A 73 7.58 25.45 3.89
N GLU A 74 8.39 26.25 4.59
CA GLU A 74 8.96 25.85 5.88
C GLU A 74 8.81 26.97 6.92
N ASN A 75 8.50 26.60 8.16
CA ASN A 75 8.36 27.54 9.30
C ASN A 75 7.32 28.66 9.05
N PHE A 76 6.32 28.40 8.21
CA PHE A 76 5.30 29.35 7.82
C PHE A 76 4.44 29.74 9.04
N LYS A 77 4.25 31.04 9.23
CA LYS A 77 3.62 31.59 10.45
C LYS A 77 2.14 31.88 10.31
N ASP A 78 1.66 32.01 9.08
CA ASP A 78 0.27 32.32 8.82
C ASP A 78 -0.63 31.08 8.89
N PRO A 79 -1.89 31.24 9.33
CA PRO A 79 -2.80 30.12 9.54
C PRO A 79 -3.37 29.52 8.25
N ILE A 80 -3.18 30.18 7.10
CA ILE A 80 -3.81 29.82 5.84
C ILE A 80 -2.78 29.85 4.73
N ILE A 81 -2.68 28.77 3.96
CA ILE A 81 -2.04 28.76 2.65
C ILE A 81 -3.15 28.66 1.60
N HIS A 82 -3.23 29.66 0.73
CA HIS A 82 -4.11 29.66 -0.43
C HIS A 82 -3.25 29.74 -1.70
N LEU A 83 -3.27 28.69 -2.53
CA LEU A 83 -2.43 28.59 -3.73
C LEU A 83 -3.00 29.35 -4.96
N GLY A 84 -4.12 30.05 -4.80
CA GLY A 84 -4.66 30.94 -5.85
C GLY A 84 -5.03 30.17 -7.12
N ASP A 85 -4.60 30.69 -8.26
CA ASP A 85 -4.95 30.20 -9.60
C ASP A 85 -3.97 29.14 -10.12
N ILE A 86 -3.06 28.64 -9.28
CA ILE A 86 -2.13 27.56 -9.65
C ILE A 86 -2.93 26.32 -10.03
N GLN A 87 -2.76 25.89 -11.28
CA GLN A 87 -3.37 24.68 -11.84
C GLN A 87 -2.39 23.51 -11.82
N LYS A 88 -1.09 23.75 -12.01
CA LYS A 88 -0.08 22.69 -12.13
C LYS A 88 1.20 23.04 -11.39
N ILE A 89 1.73 22.08 -10.65
CA ILE A 89 3.09 22.12 -10.08
C ILE A 89 3.92 21.05 -10.78
N LEU A 90 4.87 21.45 -11.61
CA LEU A 90 5.82 20.57 -12.31
C LEU A 90 7.01 20.24 -11.41
N GLY A 91 6.71 19.76 -10.21
CA GLY A 91 7.63 19.44 -9.14
C GLY A 91 6.86 18.90 -7.94
N SER A 92 7.47 18.94 -6.77
CA SER A 92 6.87 18.55 -5.50
C SER A 92 6.33 19.75 -4.73
N LEU A 93 5.25 19.56 -3.97
CA LEU A 93 4.77 20.52 -2.98
C LEU A 93 5.07 19.98 -1.60
N SER A 94 5.88 20.69 -0.81
CA SER A 94 6.22 20.28 0.55
C SER A 94 6.00 21.38 1.57
N VAL A 95 5.33 21.04 2.68
CA VAL A 95 5.09 21.95 3.80
C VAL A 95 5.59 21.32 5.09
N ARG A 96 6.46 22.03 5.81
CA ARG A 96 7.15 21.50 7.00
C ARG A 96 7.22 22.50 8.14
N LYS A 97 7.11 22.02 9.38
CA LYS A 97 7.36 22.81 10.61
C LYS A 97 6.52 24.10 10.72
N SER A 98 5.35 24.13 10.09
CA SER A 98 4.46 25.28 10.10
C SER A 98 3.33 25.04 11.10
N SER A 99 3.64 25.07 12.39
CA SER A 99 2.70 24.72 13.46
C SER A 99 1.50 25.67 13.59
N SER A 100 1.60 26.89 13.05
CA SER A 100 0.48 27.85 13.01
C SER A 100 -0.50 27.59 11.87
N LEU A 101 -0.12 26.79 10.87
CA LEU A 101 -0.94 26.53 9.70
C LEU A 101 -2.18 25.71 10.08
N VAL A 102 -3.36 26.24 9.80
CA VAL A 102 -4.66 25.63 10.11
C VAL A 102 -5.31 24.99 8.90
N ARG A 103 -5.14 25.60 7.71
CA ARG A 103 -5.75 25.12 6.47
C ARG A 103 -4.87 25.36 5.24
N MET A 104 -5.03 24.48 4.25
CA MET A 104 -4.47 24.63 2.92
C MET A 104 -5.56 24.52 1.86
N GLU A 105 -5.60 25.46 0.93
CA GLU A 105 -6.61 25.56 -0.11
C GLU A 105 -5.95 25.77 -1.48
N ALA A 106 -6.33 24.96 -2.46
CA ALA A 106 -5.87 25.07 -3.84
C ALA A 106 -7.04 24.71 -4.78
N PRO A 107 -7.98 25.65 -5.00
CA PRO A 107 -9.24 25.37 -5.68
C PRO A 107 -9.07 24.95 -7.14
N PHE A 108 -7.96 25.33 -7.76
CA PHE A 108 -7.68 25.07 -9.18
C PHE A 108 -6.56 24.07 -9.44
N LEU A 109 -5.87 23.58 -8.41
CA LEU A 109 -4.72 22.69 -8.58
C LEU A 109 -5.17 21.32 -9.08
N GLU A 110 -4.79 20.99 -10.32
CA GLU A 110 -5.14 19.77 -11.04
C GLU A 110 -4.08 18.67 -10.84
N SER A 111 -2.80 19.05 -10.84
CA SER A 111 -1.70 18.09 -10.75
C SER A 111 -0.45 18.61 -10.02
N ILE A 112 0.21 17.66 -9.36
CA ILE A 112 1.55 17.81 -8.79
C ILE A 112 2.39 16.68 -9.40
N SER A 113 3.35 16.99 -10.26
CA SER A 113 4.10 15.96 -10.98
C SER A 113 5.08 15.19 -10.08
N GLY A 114 5.41 15.73 -8.91
CA GLY A 114 6.24 15.10 -7.88
C GLY A 114 5.44 14.63 -6.67
N GLY A 115 5.98 14.88 -5.47
CA GLY A 115 5.35 14.48 -4.20
C GLY A 115 4.56 15.61 -3.52
N PHE A 116 3.57 15.25 -2.72
CA PHE A 116 2.85 16.13 -1.82
C PHE A 116 3.16 15.74 -0.38
N GLY A 117 4.08 16.49 0.22
CA GLY A 117 4.62 16.22 1.55
C GLY A 117 4.12 17.19 2.60
N LEU A 118 3.56 16.67 3.69
CA LEU A 118 3.10 17.46 4.83
C LEU A 118 3.73 16.90 6.10
N LYS A 119 4.58 17.69 6.78
CA LYS A 119 5.31 17.21 7.96
C LYS A 119 5.29 18.20 9.12
N GLN A 120 4.99 17.70 10.31
CA GLN A 120 5.04 18.50 11.55
C GLN A 120 4.15 19.75 11.48
N LEU A 121 2.87 19.53 11.16
CA LEU A 121 1.85 20.57 10.98
C LEU A 121 0.76 20.39 12.05
N THR A 122 1.10 20.73 13.30
CA THR A 122 0.31 20.37 14.48
C THR A 122 -1.09 20.98 14.55
N SER A 123 -1.33 22.08 13.83
CA SER A 123 -2.62 22.76 13.78
C SER A 123 -3.39 22.57 12.46
N LEU A 124 -2.82 21.83 11.50
CA LEU A 124 -3.45 21.68 10.20
C LEU A 124 -4.67 20.75 10.33
N SER A 125 -5.84 21.30 10.04
CA SER A 125 -7.14 20.61 10.20
C SER A 125 -7.85 20.34 8.87
N LEU A 126 -7.49 21.07 7.81
CA LEU A 126 -8.13 21.00 6.49
C LEU A 126 -7.10 21.09 5.36
N VAL A 127 -7.20 20.17 4.41
CA VAL A 127 -6.57 20.27 3.08
C VAL A 127 -7.66 20.17 2.02
N SER A 128 -7.85 21.22 1.21
CA SER A 128 -8.93 21.27 0.21
C SER A 128 -8.39 21.56 -1.19
N PHE A 129 -8.10 20.49 -1.94
CA PHE A 129 -7.62 20.51 -3.33
C PHE A 129 -8.62 19.78 -4.24
N PRO A 130 -9.81 20.36 -4.48
CA PRO A 130 -10.93 19.63 -5.09
C PRO A 130 -10.66 19.15 -6.52
N LYS A 131 -9.78 19.82 -7.27
CA LYS A 131 -9.44 19.46 -8.66
C LYS A 131 -8.23 18.52 -8.78
N LEU A 132 -7.56 18.20 -7.68
CA LEU A 132 -6.36 17.38 -7.73
C LEU A 132 -6.73 15.98 -8.20
N SER A 133 -6.08 15.52 -9.26
CA SER A 133 -6.32 14.20 -9.87
C SER A 133 -5.04 13.43 -10.16
N SER A 134 -3.88 14.09 -10.18
CA SER A 134 -2.59 13.45 -10.47
C SER A 134 -1.50 13.84 -9.47
N LEU A 135 -0.87 12.83 -8.88
CA LEU A 135 0.20 12.97 -7.89
C LEU A 135 1.11 11.73 -7.91
N GLN A 136 2.44 11.91 -7.79
CA GLN A 136 3.36 10.75 -7.72
C GLN A 136 3.59 10.20 -6.31
N SER A 137 3.54 11.02 -5.27
CA SER A 137 3.80 10.53 -3.91
C SER A 137 3.04 11.35 -2.88
N LEU A 138 2.53 10.69 -1.85
CA LEU A 138 1.90 11.31 -0.69
C LEU A 138 2.71 10.95 0.56
N ASP A 139 3.23 11.96 1.26
CA ASP A 139 4.09 11.76 2.43
C ASP A 139 3.66 12.67 3.59
N TRP A 140 2.73 12.18 4.40
CA TRP A 140 2.11 12.90 5.50
C TRP A 140 2.52 12.30 6.84
N GLN A 141 3.13 13.12 7.69
CA GLN A 141 3.67 12.66 8.97
C GLN A 141 3.52 13.75 10.03
N VAL A 142 2.99 13.39 11.21
CA VAL A 142 2.83 14.31 12.34
C VAL A 142 1.92 15.47 11.97
N ILE A 143 0.64 15.16 11.74
CA ILE A 143 -0.44 16.10 11.41
C ILE A 143 -1.67 15.76 12.27
N PRO A 144 -1.53 15.81 13.61
CA PRO A 144 -2.39 15.11 14.56
C PRO A 144 -3.85 15.53 14.55
N ILE A 145 -4.20 16.70 14.00
CA ILE A 145 -5.59 17.20 13.97
C ILE A 145 -6.19 17.27 12.57
N LEU A 146 -5.48 16.78 11.55
CA LEU A 146 -6.03 16.73 10.19
C LEU A 146 -7.15 15.70 10.15
N SER A 147 -8.38 16.19 10.04
CA SER A 147 -9.59 15.36 9.98
C SER A 147 -10.35 15.49 8.66
N ASN A 148 -10.07 16.54 7.87
CA ASN A 148 -10.79 16.83 6.64
C ASN A 148 -9.85 16.97 5.45
N ILE A 149 -10.10 16.16 4.43
CA ILE A 149 -9.48 16.27 3.11
C ILE A 149 -10.58 16.37 2.08
N ASN A 150 -10.44 17.33 1.18
CA ASN A 150 -11.34 17.48 0.04
C ASN A 150 -10.55 17.28 -1.25
N PHE A 151 -10.49 16.03 -1.69
CA PHE A 151 -10.13 15.63 -3.05
C PHE A 151 -11.42 15.13 -3.70
N ALA A 152 -11.96 15.84 -4.68
CA ALA A 152 -13.29 15.52 -5.20
C ALA A 152 -13.29 14.31 -6.17
N GLY A 153 -12.11 13.92 -6.66
CA GLY A 153 -11.93 12.83 -7.61
C GLY A 153 -10.91 11.77 -7.17
N THR A 154 -10.68 10.81 -8.07
CA THR A 154 -9.65 9.79 -7.90
C THR A 154 -8.27 10.39 -8.15
N ILE A 155 -7.31 10.10 -7.27
CA ILE A 155 -5.90 10.44 -7.46
C ILE A 155 -5.20 9.29 -8.18
N GLU A 156 -4.62 9.59 -9.34
CA GLU A 156 -3.90 8.67 -10.20
C GLU A 156 -2.39 8.97 -10.24
N GLY A 157 -1.60 7.99 -10.69
CA GLY A 157 -0.16 8.15 -10.91
C GLY A 157 0.72 8.00 -9.66
N LEU A 158 0.12 7.62 -8.53
CA LEU A 158 0.82 7.42 -7.27
C LEU A 158 1.84 6.28 -7.38
N LYS A 159 3.03 6.51 -6.83
CA LYS A 159 4.12 5.55 -6.68
C LYS A 159 4.38 5.22 -5.21
N SER A 160 4.02 6.09 -4.27
CA SER A 160 4.13 5.80 -2.84
C SER A 160 3.13 6.58 -2.02
N ILE A 161 2.66 5.96 -0.94
CA ILE A 161 1.72 6.56 0.02
C ILE A 161 2.23 6.27 1.43
N LYS A 162 2.46 7.34 2.19
CA LYS A 162 2.69 7.30 3.63
C LYS A 162 1.76 8.28 4.33
N ILE A 163 0.93 7.78 5.24
CA ILE A 163 0.02 8.58 6.06
C ILE A 163 0.19 8.15 7.51
N SER A 164 0.77 9.05 8.31
CA SER A 164 1.08 8.80 9.71
C SER A 164 0.68 9.94 10.63
N ASP A 165 0.19 9.57 11.82
CA ASP A 165 -0.13 10.50 12.91
C ASP A 165 -1.14 11.58 12.50
N THR A 166 -2.27 11.15 11.93
CA THR A 166 -3.40 12.02 11.54
C THR A 166 -4.66 11.73 12.34
N SER A 167 -5.66 12.61 12.23
CA SER A 167 -7.02 12.41 12.77
C SER A 167 -8.06 12.09 11.68
N LEU A 168 -7.61 11.57 10.55
CA LEU A 168 -8.49 11.14 9.47
C LEU A 168 -9.32 9.94 9.92
N THR A 169 -10.58 9.88 9.48
CA THR A 169 -11.47 8.75 9.74
C THR A 169 -11.56 7.78 8.58
N ALA A 170 -11.30 8.25 7.35
CA ALA A 170 -11.25 7.44 6.16
C ALA A 170 -10.20 7.95 5.17
N ILE A 171 -9.61 7.03 4.40
CA ILE A 171 -8.84 7.33 3.20
C ILE A 171 -9.33 6.45 2.05
N SER A 172 -9.56 7.06 0.89
CA SER A 172 -10.05 6.39 -0.31
C SER A 172 -9.72 7.22 -1.56
N GLY A 173 -10.09 6.72 -2.74
CA GLY A 173 -9.90 7.45 -4.00
C GLY A 173 -8.48 7.38 -4.54
N PHE A 174 -7.65 6.43 -4.10
CA PHE A 174 -6.31 6.22 -4.67
C PHE A 174 -6.33 5.12 -5.72
N MET A 175 -5.80 5.40 -6.91
CA MET A 175 -5.64 4.43 -7.99
C MET A 175 -4.22 4.42 -8.52
N SER A 176 -3.60 3.24 -8.58
CA SER A 176 -2.28 3.06 -9.17
C SER A 176 -2.10 1.63 -9.67
N ASN A 177 -1.24 1.41 -10.67
CA ASN A 177 -0.84 0.04 -11.02
C ASN A 177 0.14 -0.51 -9.98
N GLU A 178 1.09 0.31 -9.55
CA GLU A 178 2.20 -0.10 -8.70
C GLU A 178 2.57 0.99 -7.70
N LEU A 179 2.71 0.61 -6.43
CA LEU A 179 3.30 1.42 -5.38
C LEU A 179 4.59 0.75 -4.90
N SER A 180 5.63 1.51 -4.56
CA SER A 180 6.74 0.99 -3.77
C SER A 180 6.29 0.75 -2.32
N PHE A 181 5.70 1.77 -1.70
CA PHE A 181 5.23 1.74 -0.32
C PHE A 181 3.75 2.11 -0.20
N PHE A 182 3.03 1.34 0.59
CA PHE A 182 1.72 1.69 1.14
C PHE A 182 1.81 1.56 2.65
N ASP A 183 2.08 2.67 3.33
CA ASP A 183 2.37 2.74 4.75
C ASP A 183 1.36 3.63 5.48
N ILE A 184 0.38 3.00 6.13
CA ILE A 184 -0.71 3.68 6.85
C ILE A 184 -0.62 3.28 8.32
N ASN A 185 -0.06 4.16 9.14
CA ASN A 185 0.23 3.84 10.54
C ASN A 185 -0.09 4.98 11.51
N ASN A 186 -0.31 4.66 12.78
CA ASN A 186 -0.50 5.65 13.85
C ASN A 186 -1.67 6.64 13.62
N ASN A 187 -2.72 6.24 12.89
CA ASN A 187 -3.91 7.05 12.68
C ASN A 187 -5.05 6.55 13.57
N ARG A 188 -5.05 6.96 14.84
CA ARG A 188 -5.94 6.44 15.90
C ARG A 188 -7.44 6.45 15.56
N PHE A 189 -7.88 7.35 14.69
CA PHE A 189 -9.29 7.49 14.30
C PHE A 189 -9.60 6.94 12.90
N LEU A 190 -8.60 6.39 12.20
CA LEU A 190 -8.75 5.93 10.82
C LEU A 190 -9.42 4.56 10.77
N GLU A 191 -10.73 4.57 10.51
CA GLU A 191 -11.59 3.38 10.46
C GLU A 191 -11.66 2.75 9.08
N SER A 192 -11.54 3.53 8.00
CA SER A 192 -11.65 3.02 6.63
C SER A 192 -10.40 3.30 5.81
N ILE A 193 -9.80 2.24 5.27
CA ILE A 193 -8.61 2.29 4.42
C ILE A 193 -8.93 1.56 3.12
N SER A 194 -9.02 2.30 2.02
CA SER A 194 -9.32 1.74 0.70
C SER A 194 -8.40 2.30 -0.37
N ALA A 195 -7.86 1.43 -1.22
CA ALA A 195 -7.07 1.82 -2.38
C ALA A 195 -7.19 0.78 -3.50
N ASN A 196 -7.20 1.26 -4.74
CA ASN A 196 -7.24 0.42 -5.93
C ASN A 196 -5.84 0.36 -6.54
N MET A 197 -5.03 -0.58 -6.06
CA MET A 197 -3.70 -0.83 -6.62
C MET A 197 -3.45 -2.31 -6.91
N GLU A 198 -2.60 -2.59 -7.90
CA GLU A 198 -2.32 -3.97 -8.32
C GLU A 198 -1.09 -4.56 -7.62
N LYS A 199 -0.07 -3.73 -7.36
CA LYS A 199 1.20 -4.18 -6.78
C LYS A 199 1.73 -3.23 -5.71
N VAL A 200 2.35 -3.82 -4.67
CA VAL A 200 3.23 -3.11 -3.73
C VAL A 200 4.62 -3.74 -3.76
N THR A 201 5.62 -3.03 -4.27
CA THR A 201 6.93 -3.63 -4.62
C THR A 201 8.00 -3.54 -3.53
N GLU A 202 7.76 -2.81 -2.44
CA GLU A 202 8.67 -2.78 -1.29
C GLU A 202 7.95 -3.16 0.01
N SER A 203 6.96 -2.37 0.46
CA SER A 203 6.27 -2.67 1.73
C SER A 203 4.81 -2.21 1.76
N LEU A 204 3.94 -3.15 2.15
CA LEU A 204 2.57 -2.92 2.59
C LEU A 204 2.57 -2.97 4.11
N HIS A 205 2.43 -1.82 4.76
CA HIS A 205 2.40 -1.69 6.22
C HIS A 205 1.12 -0.99 6.68
N ILE A 206 0.36 -1.68 7.53
CA ILE A 206 -0.83 -1.14 8.17
C ILE A 206 -0.76 -1.52 9.65
N SER A 207 -0.74 -0.53 10.54
CA SER A 207 -0.63 -0.75 11.98
C SER A 207 -1.14 0.44 12.78
N ALA A 208 -1.49 0.26 14.05
CA ALA A 208 -1.80 1.37 14.95
C ALA A 208 -2.84 2.38 14.40
N ASN A 209 -3.82 1.90 13.62
CA ASN A 209 -4.96 2.70 13.16
C ASN A 209 -6.14 2.56 14.14
N ALA A 210 -7.37 2.92 13.75
CA ALA A 210 -8.53 2.69 14.61
C ALA A 210 -8.70 1.20 14.91
N ARG A 211 -9.18 0.85 16.12
CA ARG A 211 -9.35 -0.56 16.53
C ARG A 211 -10.31 -1.34 15.64
N ASN A 212 -11.29 -0.65 15.05
CA ASN A 212 -12.27 -1.18 14.12
C ASN A 212 -11.86 -0.98 12.65
N ALA A 213 -10.57 -0.77 12.36
CA ALA A 213 -10.11 -0.49 11.01
C ALA A 213 -10.54 -1.56 9.99
N VAL A 214 -11.13 -1.11 8.89
CA VAL A 214 -11.54 -1.89 7.73
C VAL A 214 -10.61 -1.54 6.58
N VAL A 215 -9.84 -2.53 6.14
CA VAL A 215 -8.89 -2.42 5.04
C VAL A 215 -9.44 -3.15 3.82
N SER A 216 -9.54 -2.45 2.69
CA SER A 216 -9.94 -3.04 1.42
C SER A 216 -8.98 -2.67 0.30
N LEU A 217 -8.24 -3.67 -0.19
CA LEU A 217 -7.31 -3.53 -1.32
C LEU A 217 -7.70 -4.56 -2.40
N PRO A 218 -8.85 -4.38 -3.06
CA PRO A 218 -9.52 -5.43 -3.83
C PRO A 218 -8.81 -5.80 -5.14
N ARG A 219 -7.84 -5.00 -5.59
CA ARG A 219 -7.07 -5.25 -6.82
C ARG A 219 -5.64 -5.72 -6.57
N LEU A 220 -5.21 -5.79 -5.32
CA LEU A 220 -3.83 -6.11 -4.97
C LEU A 220 -3.54 -7.57 -5.29
N THR A 221 -2.68 -7.82 -6.27
CA THR A 221 -2.25 -9.16 -6.73
C THR A 221 -0.87 -9.55 -6.21
N PHE A 222 0.00 -8.57 -5.97
CA PHE A 222 1.37 -8.80 -5.49
C PHE A 222 1.76 -7.82 -4.39
N ALA A 223 2.30 -8.31 -3.28
CA ALA A 223 2.95 -7.48 -2.28
C ALA A 223 4.34 -8.02 -1.95
N GLN A 224 5.36 -7.17 -1.92
CA GLN A 224 6.71 -7.60 -1.59
C GLN A 224 6.80 -8.02 -0.11
N ASN A 225 6.48 -7.12 0.82
CA ASN A 225 6.47 -7.43 2.26
C ASN A 225 5.15 -6.95 2.87
N VAL A 226 4.44 -7.83 3.56
CA VAL A 226 3.13 -7.55 4.16
C VAL A 226 3.24 -7.54 5.68
N SER A 227 2.84 -6.43 6.30
CA SER A 227 2.77 -6.27 7.74
C SER A 227 1.44 -5.61 8.12
N ILE A 228 0.51 -6.42 8.63
CA ILE A 228 -0.85 -6.00 8.98
C ILE A 228 -1.09 -6.25 10.46
N ASN A 229 -1.38 -5.18 11.19
CA ASN A 229 -1.63 -5.18 12.62
C ASN A 229 -2.84 -4.32 12.96
N ASP A 230 -3.58 -4.72 14.00
CA ASP A 230 -4.71 -3.97 14.55
C ASP A 230 -5.85 -3.71 13.54
N VAL A 231 -6.11 -4.66 12.64
CA VAL A 231 -7.18 -4.56 11.62
C VAL A 231 -8.38 -5.45 11.99
N GLN A 232 -9.59 -4.91 11.89
CA GLN A 232 -10.85 -5.62 12.18
C GLN A 232 -11.41 -6.36 10.96
N HIS A 233 -11.21 -5.82 9.75
CA HIS A 233 -11.62 -6.46 8.51
C HIS A 233 -10.57 -6.23 7.42
N LEU A 234 -10.21 -7.30 6.71
CA LEU A 234 -9.17 -7.26 5.68
C LEU A 234 -9.67 -7.91 4.39
N ASN A 235 -9.71 -7.14 3.31
CA ASN A 235 -9.98 -7.65 1.96
C ASN A 235 -8.72 -7.56 1.10
N LEU A 236 -8.15 -8.74 0.83
CA LEU A 236 -7.02 -9.00 -0.06
C LEU A 236 -7.36 -10.19 -0.99
N ALA A 237 -8.61 -10.29 -1.43
CA ALA A 237 -9.13 -11.48 -2.12
C ALA A 237 -8.35 -11.84 -3.40
N GLU A 238 -7.78 -10.84 -4.06
CA GLU A 238 -7.03 -10.97 -5.30
C GLU A 238 -5.52 -11.18 -5.09
N LEU A 239 -5.02 -11.20 -3.84
CA LEU A 239 -3.58 -11.35 -3.58
C LEU A 239 -3.11 -12.74 -4.00
N GLU A 240 -2.24 -12.80 -5.00
CA GLU A 240 -1.73 -14.05 -5.59
C GLU A 240 -0.38 -14.45 -5.01
N THR A 241 0.48 -13.49 -4.73
CA THR A 241 1.87 -13.75 -4.32
C THR A 241 2.41 -12.73 -3.33
N VAL A 242 3.24 -13.20 -2.40
CA VAL A 242 4.04 -12.36 -1.50
C VAL A 242 5.52 -12.58 -1.77
N GLY A 243 6.22 -11.52 -2.21
CA GLY A 243 7.61 -11.56 -2.68
C GLY A 243 8.66 -11.78 -1.58
N ALA A 244 8.30 -11.52 -0.33
CA ALA A 244 9.06 -11.78 0.89
C ALA A 244 8.11 -12.38 1.94
N SER A 245 7.99 -11.77 3.13
CA SER A 245 7.20 -12.31 4.23
C SER A 245 5.82 -11.67 4.34
N ALA A 246 4.87 -12.41 4.90
CA ALA A 246 3.56 -11.92 5.27
C ALA A 246 3.34 -12.11 6.78
N SER A 247 3.12 -11.00 7.47
CA SER A 247 2.94 -10.93 8.91
C SER A 247 1.58 -10.32 9.22
N LEU A 248 0.67 -11.13 9.77
CA LEU A 248 -0.64 -10.70 10.24
C LEU A 248 -0.72 -10.95 11.74
N ILE A 249 -0.50 -9.89 12.52
CA ILE A 249 -0.32 -9.97 13.97
C ILE A 249 -1.32 -9.07 14.70
N ASN A 250 -1.88 -9.54 15.84
CA ASN A 250 -2.78 -8.74 16.69
C ASN A 250 -4.01 -8.17 15.95
N ASN A 251 -4.57 -8.89 14.98
CA ASN A 251 -5.75 -8.42 14.28
C ASN A 251 -7.05 -8.92 14.92
N GLY A 252 -8.12 -8.14 14.75
CA GLY A 252 -9.47 -8.44 15.24
C GLY A 252 -10.37 -9.12 14.20
N PHE A 253 -9.86 -9.45 13.01
CA PHE A 253 -10.68 -10.11 11.99
C PHE A 253 -11.08 -11.54 12.40
N LYS A 254 -12.36 -11.86 12.18
CA LYS A 254 -12.91 -13.21 12.44
C LYS A 254 -12.57 -14.22 11.36
N THR A 255 -12.42 -13.72 10.13
CA THR A 255 -12.16 -14.53 8.94
C THR A 255 -11.02 -13.92 8.13
N LEU A 256 -10.11 -14.76 7.64
CA LEU A 256 -9.07 -14.38 6.69
C LEU A 256 -9.16 -15.26 5.44
N LYS A 257 -9.51 -14.68 4.30
CA LYS A 257 -9.64 -15.41 3.03
C LYS A 257 -8.69 -14.84 1.99
N LEU A 258 -7.66 -15.60 1.62
CA LEU A 258 -6.75 -15.29 0.51
C LEU A 258 -6.80 -16.44 -0.50
N PRO A 259 -7.94 -16.63 -1.20
CA PRO A 259 -8.18 -17.82 -2.01
C PRO A 259 -7.26 -17.93 -3.23
N LYS A 260 -6.68 -16.81 -3.70
CA LYS A 260 -5.74 -16.77 -4.82
C LYS A 260 -4.26 -16.83 -4.41
N LEU A 261 -3.96 -16.68 -3.12
CA LEU A 261 -2.58 -16.66 -2.64
C LEU A 261 -1.97 -18.04 -2.89
N SER A 262 -0.99 -18.09 -3.79
CA SER A 262 -0.34 -19.31 -4.27
C SER A 262 1.07 -19.49 -3.70
N SER A 263 1.77 -18.38 -3.40
CA SER A 263 3.15 -18.43 -2.90
C SER A 263 3.48 -17.27 -1.96
N VAL A 264 4.18 -17.59 -0.86
CA VAL A 264 4.88 -16.64 0.01
C VAL A 264 6.36 -16.99 -0.02
N LYS A 265 7.23 -16.09 -0.51
CA LYS A 265 8.67 -16.42 -0.67
C LYS A 265 9.43 -16.46 0.66
N GLY A 266 8.97 -15.71 1.65
CA GLY A 266 9.51 -15.67 3.01
C GLY A 266 8.61 -16.42 3.99
N THR A 267 8.48 -15.86 5.19
CA THR A 267 7.70 -16.46 6.27
C THR A 267 6.25 -16.00 6.21
N LEU A 268 5.31 -16.92 6.43
CA LEU A 268 3.90 -16.63 6.69
C LEU A 268 3.63 -16.72 8.19
N SER A 269 3.24 -15.60 8.79
CA SER A 269 2.97 -15.48 10.22
C SER A 269 1.53 -15.06 10.48
N LEU A 270 0.76 -15.93 11.14
CA LEU A 270 -0.56 -15.65 11.72
C LEU A 270 -0.44 -15.70 13.24
N VAL A 271 -0.32 -14.55 13.90
CA VAL A 271 0.02 -14.50 15.33
C VAL A 271 -0.96 -13.63 16.12
N LYS A 272 -1.44 -14.10 17.26
CA LYS A 272 -2.27 -13.30 18.20
C LYS A 272 -3.54 -12.70 17.57
N ASN A 273 -4.14 -13.34 16.57
CA ASN A 273 -5.43 -12.91 16.01
C ASN A 273 -6.55 -13.60 16.80
N GLY A 274 -6.87 -13.08 18.00
CA GLY A 274 -7.70 -13.77 18.99
C GLY A 274 -9.14 -14.08 18.55
N GLU A 275 -9.68 -13.29 17.62
CA GLU A 275 -11.03 -13.50 17.07
C GLU A 275 -11.05 -14.40 15.82
N LEU A 276 -9.87 -14.77 15.29
CA LEU A 276 -9.75 -15.53 14.05
C LEU A 276 -10.20 -16.97 14.24
N SER A 277 -11.30 -17.35 13.59
CA SER A 277 -11.88 -18.70 13.64
C SER A 277 -11.92 -19.40 12.28
N SER A 278 -11.81 -18.64 11.18
CA SER A 278 -11.83 -19.19 9.82
C SER A 278 -10.71 -18.60 8.98
N VAL A 279 -9.89 -19.47 8.39
CA VAL A 279 -8.80 -19.11 7.48
C VAL A 279 -8.98 -19.89 6.19
N ASP A 280 -8.70 -19.27 5.05
CA ASP A 280 -8.71 -19.91 3.74
C ASP A 280 -7.47 -19.50 2.93
N PHE A 281 -6.53 -20.45 2.80
CA PHE A 281 -5.40 -20.40 1.87
C PHE A 281 -5.49 -21.56 0.86
N GLY A 282 -6.67 -21.77 0.26
CA GLY A 282 -6.98 -22.90 -0.60
C GLY A 282 -6.09 -23.08 -1.85
N SER A 283 -5.33 -22.06 -2.24
CA SER A 283 -4.39 -22.10 -3.37
C SER A 283 -2.92 -22.09 -2.98
N LEU A 284 -2.57 -21.92 -1.71
CA LEU A 284 -1.19 -21.75 -1.27
C LEU A 284 -0.43 -23.08 -1.37
N THR A 285 0.58 -23.13 -2.24
CA THR A 285 1.40 -24.33 -2.49
C THR A 285 2.79 -24.23 -1.87
N ASP A 286 3.34 -23.02 -1.76
CA ASP A 286 4.75 -22.81 -1.41
C ASP A 286 4.94 -21.70 -0.37
N ILE A 287 5.65 -22.01 0.70
CA ILE A 287 6.21 -21.05 1.65
C ILE A 287 7.74 -21.18 1.61
N GLY A 288 8.44 -20.18 1.10
CA GLY A 288 9.91 -20.26 0.95
C GLY A 288 10.66 -20.11 2.27
N GLY A 289 10.07 -19.44 3.26
CA GLY A 289 10.56 -19.34 4.63
C GLY A 289 9.80 -20.26 5.59
N GLY A 290 9.46 -19.77 6.78
CA GLY A 290 8.74 -20.54 7.80
C GLY A 290 7.23 -20.37 7.76
N LEU A 291 6.52 -21.30 8.39
CA LEU A 291 5.09 -21.17 8.73
C LEU A 291 4.97 -20.98 10.24
N LEU A 292 4.46 -19.83 10.66
CA LEU A 292 4.22 -19.51 12.07
C LEU A 292 2.72 -19.27 12.28
N VAL A 293 2.07 -20.14 13.04
CA VAL A 293 0.67 -19.98 13.47
C VAL A 293 0.65 -20.07 14.98
N ALA A 294 0.52 -18.92 15.65
CA ALA A 294 0.67 -18.86 17.11
C ALA A 294 -0.42 -18.03 17.78
N ASN A 295 -0.98 -18.53 18.89
CA ASN A 295 -1.89 -17.79 19.77
C ASN A 295 -3.14 -17.22 19.06
N ASN A 296 -3.71 -17.96 18.10
CA ASN A 296 -5.01 -17.66 17.51
C ASN A 296 -6.05 -18.52 18.24
N THR A 297 -6.65 -17.98 19.31
CA THR A 297 -7.41 -18.74 20.32
C THR A 297 -8.69 -19.40 19.80
N LEU A 298 -9.24 -18.94 18.68
CA LEU A 298 -10.46 -19.52 18.08
C LEU A 298 -10.19 -20.42 16.86
N ILE A 299 -8.92 -20.65 16.48
CA ILE A 299 -8.59 -21.67 15.48
C ILE A 299 -8.59 -23.04 16.15
N GLU A 300 -9.67 -23.79 15.99
CA GLU A 300 -9.77 -25.15 16.53
C GLU A 300 -9.09 -26.20 15.63
N HIS A 301 -8.96 -25.92 14.32
CA HIS A 301 -8.46 -26.87 13.32
C HIS A 301 -7.48 -26.19 12.37
N VAL A 302 -6.23 -26.70 12.30
CA VAL A 302 -5.24 -26.22 11.33
C VAL A 302 -5.35 -27.06 10.05
N ASN A 303 -6.33 -26.76 9.21
CA ASN A 303 -6.62 -27.49 7.95
C ASN A 303 -6.78 -26.55 6.73
N PHE A 304 -6.51 -25.27 6.90
CA PHE A 304 -6.70 -24.20 5.91
C PHE A 304 -5.60 -24.11 4.84
N LEU A 305 -4.71 -25.10 4.77
CA LEU A 305 -3.56 -25.20 3.84
C LEU A 305 -3.64 -26.49 3.01
N PRO A 306 -4.74 -26.77 2.29
CA PRO A 306 -4.97 -28.08 1.68
C PRO A 306 -4.02 -28.43 0.52
N LYS A 307 -3.37 -27.43 -0.09
CA LYS A 307 -2.43 -27.60 -1.22
C LYS A 307 -0.97 -27.34 -0.87
N LEU A 308 -0.67 -27.01 0.38
CA LEU A 308 0.70 -26.65 0.79
C LEU A 308 1.63 -27.86 0.63
N ASN A 309 2.64 -27.71 -0.21
CA ASN A 309 3.55 -28.77 -0.63
C ASN A 309 4.96 -28.57 -0.05
N VAL A 310 5.46 -27.33 -0.07
CA VAL A 310 6.83 -27.02 0.32
C VAL A 310 6.88 -25.91 1.37
N ILE A 311 7.69 -26.14 2.41
CA ILE A 311 8.14 -25.14 3.38
C ILE A 311 9.67 -25.12 3.39
N GLY A 312 10.25 -23.97 3.01
CA GLY A 312 11.70 -23.82 2.92
C GLY A 312 12.40 -23.53 4.26
N GLY A 313 11.64 -23.23 5.31
CA GLY A 313 12.10 -23.03 6.68
C GLY A 313 11.42 -23.96 7.68
N ALA A 314 11.18 -23.46 8.89
CA ALA A 314 10.59 -24.21 9.99
C ALA A 314 9.06 -24.08 10.05
N ILE A 315 8.41 -25.06 10.70
CA ILE A 315 7.00 -24.98 11.08
C ILE A 315 6.92 -24.72 12.58
N GLU A 316 6.14 -23.72 12.98
CA GLU A 316 5.77 -23.48 14.36
C GLU A 316 4.26 -23.29 14.50
N LEU A 317 3.59 -24.27 15.11
CA LEU A 317 2.16 -24.24 15.40
C LEU A 317 1.97 -24.22 16.92
N VAL A 318 1.43 -23.14 17.48
CA VAL A 318 1.25 -22.95 18.92
C VAL A 318 -0.15 -22.41 19.22
N GLY A 319 -0.97 -23.11 20.01
CA GLY A 319 -2.30 -22.63 20.35
C GLY A 319 -3.22 -23.70 20.92
N ASP A 320 -4.53 -23.45 20.89
CA ASP A 320 -5.57 -24.32 21.46
C ASP A 320 -6.26 -25.21 20.40
N PHE A 321 -5.57 -25.53 19.29
CA PHE A 321 -6.16 -26.34 18.20
C PHE A 321 -6.27 -27.82 18.59
N LYS A 322 -7.40 -28.44 18.25
CA LYS A 322 -7.73 -29.86 18.51
C LYS A 322 -7.08 -30.81 17.51
N ASP A 323 -6.83 -30.34 16.29
CA ASP A 323 -6.02 -31.04 15.29
C ASP A 323 -5.30 -30.08 14.33
N ALA A 324 -4.30 -30.65 13.65
CA ALA A 324 -3.54 -29.99 12.60
C ALA A 324 -3.27 -30.98 11.46
N SER A 325 -3.48 -30.54 10.22
CA SER A 325 -3.43 -31.40 9.04
C SER A 325 -2.77 -30.67 7.87
N LEU A 326 -1.60 -31.15 7.46
CA LEU A 326 -0.82 -30.66 6.31
C LEU A 326 -0.60 -31.79 5.29
N LYS A 327 -1.68 -32.38 4.79
CA LYS A 327 -1.68 -33.66 4.05
C LYS A 327 -0.87 -33.67 2.74
N GLN A 328 -0.75 -32.52 2.07
CA GLN A 328 -0.04 -32.43 0.77
C GLN A 328 1.43 -32.05 0.92
N LEU A 329 1.91 -31.89 2.16
CA LEU A 329 3.27 -31.46 2.44
C LEU A 329 4.26 -32.56 2.03
N ARG A 330 5.25 -32.21 1.21
CA ARG A 330 6.29 -33.13 0.71
C ARG A 330 7.69 -32.77 1.15
N LEU A 331 7.91 -31.52 1.53
CA LEU A 331 9.21 -31.04 1.98
C LEU A 331 9.09 -29.95 3.03
N VAL A 332 9.74 -30.17 4.17
CA VAL A 332 10.09 -29.13 5.15
C VAL A 332 11.60 -29.13 5.31
N LYS A 333 12.26 -28.04 4.94
CA LYS A 333 13.72 -27.93 5.02
C LYS A 333 14.24 -27.53 6.41
N GLY A 334 13.38 -27.07 7.31
CA GLY A 334 13.71 -26.71 8.70
C GLY A 334 13.22 -27.73 9.73
N SER A 335 13.24 -27.32 10.99
CA SER A 335 12.64 -28.05 12.12
C SER A 335 11.12 -27.84 12.17
N THR A 336 10.44 -28.65 12.96
CA THR A 336 9.02 -28.48 13.24
C THR A 336 8.76 -28.51 14.73
N ARG A 337 7.97 -27.54 15.20
CA ARG A 337 7.45 -27.47 16.56
C ARG A 337 5.93 -27.33 16.54
N VAL A 338 5.25 -28.26 17.20
CA VAL A 338 3.80 -28.24 17.39
C VAL A 338 3.52 -28.28 18.88
N LYS A 339 2.80 -27.27 19.38
CA LYS A 339 2.38 -27.18 20.77
C LYS A 339 0.89 -26.85 20.82
N SER A 340 0.09 -27.85 21.15
CA SER A 340 -1.33 -27.62 21.43
C SER A 340 -1.59 -27.64 22.93
N PHE A 341 -2.41 -26.70 23.39
CA PHE A 341 -2.95 -26.66 24.75
C PHE A 341 -4.35 -27.30 24.84
N ALA A 342 -4.90 -27.81 23.73
CA ALA A 342 -6.18 -28.54 23.74
C ALA A 342 -6.02 -29.94 24.34
N ALA A 343 -6.93 -30.32 25.23
CA ALA A 343 -6.89 -31.61 25.93
C ALA A 343 -6.97 -32.84 25.00
N GLY A 344 -7.57 -32.69 23.82
CA GLY A 344 -7.76 -33.76 22.84
C GLY A 344 -6.69 -33.86 21.76
N PHE A 345 -5.67 -32.99 21.75
CA PHE A 345 -4.65 -33.02 20.71
C PHE A 345 -3.70 -34.21 20.89
N ASP A 346 -3.61 -35.04 19.85
CA ASP A 346 -2.85 -36.28 19.84
C ASP A 346 -1.57 -36.11 19.02
N CYS A 347 -0.45 -35.99 19.71
CA CYS A 347 0.86 -35.86 19.08
C CYS A 347 1.25 -37.10 18.26
N ALA A 348 0.84 -38.32 18.64
CA ALA A 348 1.17 -39.52 17.89
C ALA A 348 0.46 -39.57 16.53
N LYS A 349 -0.77 -39.05 16.46
CA LYS A 349 -1.51 -38.87 15.20
C LYS A 349 -0.91 -37.82 14.28
N TRP A 350 -0.30 -36.79 14.86
CA TRP A 350 0.33 -35.72 14.08
C TRP A 350 1.76 -36.10 13.64
N SER A 351 2.58 -36.63 14.55
CA SER A 351 3.98 -37.01 14.29
C SER A 351 4.09 -38.41 13.70
N THR A 352 3.42 -38.66 12.58
CA THR A 352 3.49 -39.95 11.87
C THR A 352 4.84 -40.18 11.20
N ALA A 353 5.10 -41.42 10.78
CA ALA A 353 6.28 -41.74 9.96
C ALA A 353 6.28 -40.95 8.63
N GLU A 354 5.11 -40.71 8.04
CA GLU A 354 4.94 -39.91 6.82
C GLU A 354 5.38 -38.46 7.04
N MET A 355 4.90 -37.82 8.12
CA MET A 355 5.33 -36.47 8.49
C MET A 355 6.82 -36.39 8.80
N SER A 356 7.37 -37.43 9.44
CA SER A 356 8.79 -37.52 9.74
C SER A 356 9.66 -37.64 8.49
N ALA A 357 9.18 -38.34 7.45
CA ALA A 357 9.88 -38.45 6.16
C ALA A 357 9.86 -37.14 5.34
N VAL A 358 8.85 -36.31 5.56
CA VAL A 358 8.70 -35.00 4.90
C VAL A 358 9.63 -33.93 5.49
N ILE A 359 9.96 -34.04 6.78
CA ILE A 359 10.79 -33.06 7.51
C ILE A 359 12.28 -33.47 7.42
N ARG A 360 13.09 -32.65 6.74
CA ARG A 360 14.50 -32.96 6.43
C ARG A 360 15.50 -32.10 7.19
N GLY A 361 15.05 -31.01 7.81
CA GLY A 361 15.93 -29.96 8.31
C GLY A 361 16.42 -30.10 9.74
N GLY A 362 15.68 -30.83 10.59
CA GLY A 362 16.00 -30.84 12.01
C GLY A 362 14.96 -31.54 12.87
N LYS A 363 14.87 -31.07 14.11
CA LYS A 363 14.07 -31.68 15.17
C LYS A 363 12.57 -31.54 14.90
N ILE A 364 11.83 -32.60 15.20
CA ILE A 364 10.38 -32.64 15.23
C ILE A 364 9.98 -32.68 16.70
N GLU A 365 9.38 -31.61 17.19
CA GLU A 365 8.86 -31.51 18.54
C GLU A 365 7.34 -31.39 18.49
N CYS A 366 6.66 -32.28 19.19
CA CYS A 366 5.24 -32.18 19.44
C CYS A 366 4.96 -32.22 20.94
N SER A 367 4.13 -31.32 21.43
CA SER A 367 3.66 -31.29 22.82
C SER A 367 2.16 -31.02 22.90
N ASN A 368 1.47 -31.69 23.82
CA ASN A 368 0.04 -31.50 24.09
C ASN A 368 -0.22 -30.92 25.49
N ALA A 369 -1.50 -30.72 25.83
CA ALA A 369 -1.92 -30.15 27.12
C ALA A 369 -1.50 -30.95 28.36
N LYS A 370 -1.20 -32.25 28.19
CA LYS A 370 -0.74 -33.13 29.27
C LYS A 370 0.78 -33.07 29.47
N ASN A 371 1.48 -32.18 28.74
CA ASN A 371 2.93 -32.14 28.63
C ASN A 371 3.55 -33.45 28.13
N GLU A 372 2.78 -34.28 27.42
CA GLU A 372 3.35 -35.41 26.69
C GLU A 372 4.12 -34.83 25.50
N THR A 373 5.38 -35.23 25.37
CA THR A 373 6.25 -34.74 24.31
C THR A 373 6.72 -35.89 23.42
N THR A 374 6.49 -35.80 22.12
CA THR A 374 7.21 -36.60 21.13
C THR A 374 8.31 -35.76 20.51
N VAL A 375 9.53 -36.32 20.56
CA VAL A 375 10.69 -35.76 19.89
C VAL A 375 11.20 -36.80 18.91
N ALA A 376 11.11 -36.51 17.62
CA ALA A 376 11.76 -37.30 16.58
C ALA A 376 12.86 -36.44 15.94
N GLY A 377 14.04 -37.01 15.75
CA GLY A 377 15.15 -36.34 15.10
C GLY A 377 16.06 -37.35 14.45
N TYR A 378 16.55 -37.01 13.26
CA TYR A 378 17.73 -37.66 12.72
C TYR A 378 18.92 -37.28 13.62
N PRO A 379 19.80 -38.23 14.01
CA PRO A 379 21.10 -37.84 14.51
C PRO A 379 21.79 -37.08 13.38
N VAL A 380 21.95 -35.77 13.54
CA VAL A 380 22.91 -35.03 12.73
C VAL A 380 24.25 -35.64 13.10
N SER A 381 24.84 -36.42 12.19
CA SER A 381 26.19 -36.91 12.36
C SER A 381 27.07 -35.68 12.49
N SER A 382 27.51 -35.39 13.72
CA SER A 382 28.61 -34.49 13.96
C SER A 382 29.82 -35.11 13.29
N VAL A 383 30.12 -34.68 12.07
CA VAL A 383 31.45 -34.87 11.50
C VAL A 383 32.37 -34.03 12.38
N VAL A 384 32.95 -34.67 13.38
CA VAL A 384 34.15 -34.17 14.04
C VAL A 384 35.26 -34.34 13.02
N SER A 385 35.44 -33.33 12.19
CA SER A 385 36.71 -33.12 11.48
C SER A 385 37.56 -32.27 12.41
N GLU A 386 38.42 -32.93 13.18
CA GLU A 386 39.70 -32.35 13.58
C GLU A 386 40.44 -32.01 12.29
N ASP A 387 40.53 -30.72 11.95
CA ASP A 387 41.78 -30.15 11.48
C ASP A 387 41.74 -28.62 11.46
N GLY A 388 42.92 -28.07 11.70
CA GLY A 388 43.17 -26.70 12.14
C GLY A 388 42.90 -25.56 11.14
N ALA A 389 42.68 -24.41 11.78
CA ALA A 389 43.10 -23.07 11.37
C ALA A 389 42.32 -22.32 10.26
N ASN A 390 41.85 -21.14 10.69
CA ASN A 390 41.53 -19.93 9.92
C ASN A 390 40.36 -19.94 8.92
N ALA A 391 39.24 -19.33 9.32
CA ALA A 391 38.74 -18.11 8.68
C ALA A 391 37.53 -17.52 9.44
N SER A 392 37.66 -16.26 9.85
CA SER A 392 36.57 -15.41 10.32
C SER A 392 35.59 -15.07 9.20
N LYS A 393 34.27 -15.18 9.44
CA LYS A 393 33.27 -14.12 9.17
C LYS A 393 31.82 -14.60 9.32
N TYR A 394 31.08 -13.86 10.14
CA TYR A 394 29.62 -13.69 10.20
C TYR A 394 28.74 -14.90 10.53
N GLY A 395 28.50 -15.10 11.84
CA GLY A 395 27.28 -15.70 12.38
C GLY A 395 26.74 -14.79 13.47
N LEU A 396 25.79 -13.90 13.15
CA LEU A 396 25.05 -13.15 14.16
C LEU A 396 23.99 -14.07 14.78
N ALA A 397 24.21 -14.40 16.05
CA ALA A 397 23.19 -14.98 16.91
C ALA A 397 22.07 -13.96 17.14
N ILE A 398 20.85 -14.29 16.73
CA ILE A 398 19.66 -13.51 17.08
C ILE A 398 19.22 -14.01 18.47
N HIS A 399 19.51 -13.22 19.49
CA HIS A 399 18.89 -13.37 20.81
C HIS A 399 17.41 -12.97 20.72
N LEU A 400 16.52 -13.91 21.05
CA LEU A 400 15.13 -13.61 21.38
C LEU A 400 15.09 -12.78 22.67
N VAL A 401 14.62 -11.54 22.57
CA VAL A 401 14.13 -10.78 23.73
C VAL A 401 12.68 -11.18 23.96
N ALA A 402 12.44 -11.89 25.07
CA ALA A 402 11.11 -12.14 25.58
C ALA A 402 10.58 -10.84 26.22
N LEU A 403 9.58 -10.20 25.60
CA LEU A 403 8.78 -9.18 26.26
C LEU A 403 7.65 -9.86 27.04
N TRP A 404 7.79 -9.88 28.36
CA TRP A 404 6.70 -10.02 29.31
C TRP A 404 6.61 -8.72 30.13
N GLY A 405 5.44 -8.08 30.10
CA GLY A 405 4.88 -7.23 31.15
C GLY A 405 5.55 -5.88 31.42
N LEU A 406 4.84 -4.79 31.09
CA LEU A 406 4.28 -3.80 32.03
C LEU A 406 3.81 -2.55 31.27
N PHE A 407 2.53 -2.21 31.48
CA PHE A 407 1.75 -1.03 31.05
C PHE A 407 1.36 -0.90 29.57
#